data_AF-A0A060ZC85-F1
#
_entry.id   AF-A0A060ZC85-F1
#
_cell.length_a   1.000
_cell.length_b   1.000
_cell.length_c   1.000
_cell.angle_alpha   90.00
_cell.angle_beta   90.00
_cell.angle_gamma   90.00
#
_symmetry.space_group_name_H-M   'P 1'
#
loop_
_entity.id
_entity.type
_entity.pdbx_description
1 polymer ?
#
loop_
_entity_poly.entity_id
_entity_poly.type
_entity_poly.pdbx_seq_one_letter_code
_entity_poly.pdbx_strand_id
1 'polypeptide(L)'
;MSTLASCLAELFKGHFRGDVLPDDITEESLEESVCKPVCLVFRNLCQMQEDNSGFSVLLEMLAELYQKQPKIGYHLLYYLRASKAAMGKMSLYESFAQATALGDLHTCLMMDMKACQEDDIRLLCYLTPSIYTEVHTNFFYAEIHTNTIYPEVHTNYSMPRYTQTPSTP
;
A
#
# COMPACT_ATOMS: atom_id res chain seq x y z
N MET A 1 23.10 3.24 7.16
CA MET A 1 21.73 3.78 7.15
C MET A 1 20.94 3.41 8.41
N SER A 2 21.07 2.18 8.93
CA SER A 2 20.43 1.66 10.15
C SER A 2 20.20 2.61 11.36
N THR A 3 21.18 3.42 11.81
CA THR A 3 20.96 4.35 12.95
C THR A 3 19.97 5.46 12.62
N LEU A 4 20.01 6.01 11.39
CA LEU A 4 19.06 7.02 10.94
C LEU A 4 17.66 6.41 10.82
N ALA A 5 17.56 5.22 10.24
CA ALA A 5 16.30 4.48 10.15
C ALA A 5 15.70 4.24 11.54
N SER A 6 16.51 3.82 12.51
CA SER A 6 16.04 3.62 13.88
C SER A 6 15.57 4.92 14.53
N CYS A 7 16.27 6.03 14.30
CA CYS A 7 15.86 7.35 14.77
C CYS A 7 14.51 7.80 14.15
N LEU A 8 14.36 7.64 12.83
CA LEU A 8 13.13 7.98 12.12
C LEU A 8 11.96 7.08 12.53
N ALA A 9 12.19 5.80 12.80
CA ALA A 9 11.17 4.89 13.30
C ALA A 9 10.63 5.37 14.66
N GLU A 10 11.51 5.84 15.55
CA GLU A 10 11.11 6.43 16.83
C GLU A 10 10.42 7.78 16.68
N LEU A 11 10.91 8.65 15.78
CA LEU A 11 10.33 9.96 15.50
C LEU A 11 8.90 9.82 14.95
N PHE A 12 8.67 8.85 14.06
CA PHE A 12 7.41 8.64 13.37
C PHE A 12 6.50 7.59 14.01
N LYS A 13 6.86 7.03 15.18
CA LYS A 13 6.06 5.98 15.83
C LYS A 13 4.58 6.33 16.03
N GLY A 14 4.28 7.61 16.22
CA GLY A 14 2.90 8.11 16.35
C GLY A 14 2.14 8.22 15.03
N HIS A 15 2.84 8.27 13.88
CA HIS A 15 2.22 8.40 12.56
C HIS A 15 1.62 7.08 12.05
N PHE A 16 2.10 5.95 12.56
CA PHE A 16 1.64 4.59 12.25
C PHE A 16 0.61 4.05 13.26
N ARG A 17 0.04 4.95 14.07
CA ARG A 17 -0.98 4.63 15.09
C ARG A 17 -2.27 5.36 14.74
N GLY A 18 -3.39 4.68 14.95
CA GLY A 18 -4.74 5.21 14.70
C GLY A 18 -5.19 5.03 13.26
N ASP A 19 -6.45 5.41 13.00
CA ASP A 19 -7.11 5.23 11.72
C ASP A 19 -6.49 6.16 10.67
N VAL A 20 -5.75 5.57 9.73
CA VAL A 20 -5.06 6.30 8.64
C VAL A 20 -6.08 6.77 7.62
N LEU A 21 -7.10 5.95 7.38
CA LEU A 21 -8.19 6.22 6.47
C LEU A 21 -9.24 7.11 7.17
N PRO A 22 -9.57 8.31 6.65
CA PRO A 22 -10.60 9.19 7.20
C PRO A 22 -11.97 8.50 7.26
N ASP A 23 -12.81 8.81 8.24
CA ASP A 23 -14.18 8.26 8.35
C ASP A 23 -15.04 8.58 7.13
N ASP A 24 -15.00 9.83 6.69
CA ASP A 24 -15.65 10.28 5.46
C ASP A 24 -14.64 10.29 4.32
N ILE A 25 -14.72 9.31 3.42
CA ILE A 25 -13.79 9.18 2.29
C ILE A 25 -14.16 10.19 1.21
N THR A 26 -13.53 11.36 1.28
CA THR A 26 -13.59 12.44 0.27
C THR A 26 -12.20 12.75 -0.25
N GLU A 27 -12.11 13.33 -1.44
CA GLU A 27 -10.82 13.73 -2.03
C GLU A 27 -10.03 14.69 -1.10
N GLU A 28 -10.71 15.61 -0.43
CA GLU A 28 -10.10 16.54 0.53
C GLU A 28 -9.57 15.81 1.78
N SER A 29 -10.39 14.96 2.39
CA SER A 29 -9.99 14.19 3.58
C SER A 29 -8.81 13.24 3.31
N LEU A 30 -8.76 12.65 2.12
CA LEU A 30 -7.68 11.75 1.70
C LEU A 30 -6.38 12.54 1.57
N GLU A 31 -6.41 13.71 0.91
CA GLU A 31 -5.25 14.59 0.81
C GLU A 31 -4.76 15.09 2.18
N GLU A 32 -5.67 15.43 3.09
CA GLU A 32 -5.30 15.81 4.45
C GLU A 32 -4.60 14.66 5.20
N SER A 33 -5.11 13.43 5.06
CA SER A 33 -4.54 12.25 5.72
C SER A 33 -3.10 11.92 5.29
N VAL A 34 -2.72 12.30 4.06
CA VAL A 34 -1.37 12.08 3.48
C VAL A 34 -0.43 13.28 3.66
N CYS A 35 -0.79 14.26 4.50
CA CYS A 35 0.08 15.40 4.85
C CYS A 35 1.01 15.13 6.05
N LYS A 36 1.04 13.91 6.59
CA LYS A 36 1.90 13.55 7.74
C LYS A 36 3.40 13.65 7.37
N PRO A 37 4.30 13.97 8.32
CA PRO A 37 5.74 14.09 8.02
C PRO A 37 6.37 12.84 7.38
N VAL A 38 5.88 11.63 7.70
CA VAL A 38 6.37 10.39 7.08
C VAL A 38 6.04 10.34 5.57
N CYS A 39 4.91 10.90 5.17
CA CYS A 39 4.47 10.94 3.77
C CYS A 39 5.34 11.86 2.91
N LEU A 40 6.15 12.74 3.51
CA LEU A 40 7.14 13.53 2.77
C LEU A 40 8.21 12.65 2.12
N VAL A 41 8.58 11.53 2.76
CA VAL A 41 9.52 10.57 2.16
C VAL A 41 8.89 9.95 0.91
N PHE A 42 7.63 9.51 0.99
CA PHE A 42 6.89 8.95 -0.14
C PHE A 42 6.71 9.96 -1.27
N ARG A 43 6.34 11.20 -0.92
CA ARG A 43 6.17 12.30 -1.87
C ARG A 43 7.45 12.58 -2.64
N ASN A 44 8.58 12.68 -1.95
CA ASN A 44 9.87 12.91 -2.59
C ASN A 44 10.20 11.76 -3.54
N LEU A 45 10.01 10.50 -3.12
CA LEU A 45 10.23 9.34 -4.01
C LEU A 45 9.33 9.37 -5.26
N CYS A 46 8.06 9.78 -5.14
CA CYS A 46 7.15 9.88 -6.30
C CYS A 46 7.55 10.98 -7.30
N GLN A 47 8.19 12.04 -6.82
CA GLN A 47 8.54 13.23 -7.60
C GLN A 47 9.94 13.18 -8.20
N MET A 48 10.85 12.39 -7.63
CA MET A 48 12.20 12.20 -8.14
C MET A 48 12.20 11.32 -9.40
N GLN A 49 13.20 11.52 -10.25
CA GLN A 49 13.48 10.63 -11.39
C GLN A 49 14.29 9.42 -10.89
N GLU A 50 14.01 8.23 -11.40
CA GLU A 50 14.62 6.97 -10.94
C GLU A 50 16.13 6.89 -11.19
N ASP A 51 16.65 7.62 -12.18
CA ASP A 51 18.08 7.74 -12.51
C ASP A 51 18.84 8.71 -11.57
N ASN A 52 18.11 9.43 -10.70
CA ASN A 52 18.71 10.31 -9.72
C ASN A 52 19.36 9.50 -8.59
N SER A 53 20.65 9.73 -8.31
CA SER A 53 21.35 9.04 -7.21
C SER A 53 20.68 9.25 -5.83
N GLY A 54 20.01 10.38 -5.63
CA GLY A 54 19.24 10.65 -4.43
C GLY A 54 17.97 9.79 -4.31
N PHE A 55 17.39 9.34 -5.44
CA PHE A 55 16.25 8.42 -5.43
C PHE A 55 16.65 7.08 -4.81
N SER A 56 17.75 6.49 -5.30
CA SER A 56 18.27 5.22 -4.78
C SER A 56 18.60 5.31 -3.28
N VAL A 57 19.27 6.39 -2.85
CA VAL A 57 19.60 6.60 -1.43
C VAL A 57 18.34 6.73 -0.56
N LEU A 58 17.33 7.46 -1.03
CA LEU A 58 16.09 7.63 -0.29
C LEU A 58 15.26 6.33 -0.24
N LEU A 59 15.29 5.55 -1.32
CA LEU A 59 14.64 4.24 -1.42
C LEU A 59 15.29 3.23 -0.47
N GLU A 60 16.62 3.16 -0.45
CA GLU A 60 17.39 2.33 0.49
C GLU A 60 17.14 2.74 1.95
N MET A 61 17.06 4.05 2.23
CA MET A 61 16.70 4.54 3.55
C MET A 61 15.28 4.07 3.95
N LEU A 62 14.32 4.12 3.03
CA LEU A 62 12.97 3.65 3.28
C LEU A 62 12.91 2.13 3.50
N ALA A 63 13.68 1.36 2.76
CA ALA A 63 13.81 -0.09 2.93
C ALA A 63 14.43 -0.45 4.30
N GLU A 64 15.44 0.28 4.75
CA GLU A 64 16.02 0.15 6.09
C GLU A 64 15.03 0.55 7.19
N LEU A 65 14.21 1.57 6.93
CA LEU A 65 13.15 1.99 7.85
C LEU A 65 12.05 0.92 7.96
N TYR A 66 11.69 0.26 6.86
CA TYR A 66 10.74 -0.85 6.83
C TYR A 66 11.19 -2.01 7.74
N GLN A 67 12.49 -2.32 7.80
CA GLN A 67 13.03 -3.33 8.74
C GLN A 67 12.79 -2.99 10.21
N LYS A 68 12.64 -1.70 10.55
CA LYS A 68 12.38 -1.23 11.93
C LYS A 68 10.89 -1.00 12.18
N GLN A 69 10.13 -0.69 11.12
CA GLN A 69 8.72 -0.38 11.18
C GLN A 69 8.01 -0.96 9.94
N PRO A 70 7.56 -2.23 10.00
CA PRO A 70 6.92 -2.90 8.87
C PRO A 70 5.63 -2.23 8.39
N LYS A 71 4.97 -1.43 9.25
CA LYS A 71 3.73 -0.72 8.87
C LYS A 71 3.90 0.24 7.70
N ILE A 72 5.14 0.64 7.42
CA ILE A 72 5.48 1.52 6.29
C ILE A 72 5.02 0.94 4.96
N GLY A 73 5.09 -0.38 4.78
CA GLY A 73 4.74 -1.01 3.51
C GLY A 73 3.31 -0.71 3.07
N TYR A 74 2.32 -1.00 3.92
CA TYR A 74 0.93 -0.68 3.60
C TYR A 74 0.59 0.81 3.71
N HIS A 75 1.36 1.61 4.45
CA HIS A 75 1.22 3.07 4.42
C HIS A 75 1.72 3.68 3.10
N LEU A 76 2.76 3.09 2.47
CA LEU A 76 3.20 3.48 1.14
C LEU A 76 2.12 3.12 0.11
N LEU A 77 1.53 1.92 0.18
CA LEU A 77 0.39 1.54 -0.67
C LEU A 77 -0.78 2.51 -0.52
N TYR A 78 -1.09 2.90 0.72
CA TYR A 78 -2.09 3.94 0.99
C TYR A 78 -1.73 5.28 0.37
N TYR A 79 -0.51 5.76 0.55
CA TYR A 79 -0.06 7.02 -0.03
C TYR A 79 -0.18 7.03 -1.56
N LEU A 80 0.28 5.95 -2.21
CA LEU A 80 0.22 5.77 -3.66
C LEU A 80 -1.23 5.79 -4.18
N ARG A 81 -2.17 5.32 -3.36
CA ARG A 81 -3.60 5.33 -3.69
C ARG A 81 -4.28 6.66 -3.39
N ALA A 82 -4.02 7.26 -2.24
CA ALA A 82 -4.77 8.41 -1.71
C ALA A 82 -4.26 9.76 -2.23
N SER A 83 -2.97 9.88 -2.54
CA SER A 83 -2.38 11.15 -2.97
C SER A 83 -2.48 11.36 -4.48
N LYS A 84 -2.99 12.53 -4.91
CA LYS A 84 -2.95 12.96 -6.31
C LYS A 84 -1.53 13.06 -6.84
N ALA A 85 -0.56 13.41 -5.99
CA ALA A 85 0.84 13.52 -6.38
C ALA A 85 1.47 12.16 -6.74
N ALA A 86 0.85 11.06 -6.35
CA ALA A 86 1.31 9.69 -6.59
C ALA A 86 0.47 8.93 -7.63
N MET A 87 -0.49 9.59 -8.29
CA MET A 87 -1.35 8.94 -9.27
C MET A 87 -0.53 8.29 -10.39
N GLY A 88 -0.72 6.98 -10.58
CA GLY A 88 0.01 6.19 -11.59
C GLY A 88 1.47 5.85 -11.23
N LYS A 89 1.88 6.04 -9.96
CA LYS A 89 3.25 5.76 -9.47
C LYS A 89 3.38 4.43 -8.74
N MET A 90 2.50 3.45 -9.00
CA MET A 90 2.53 2.17 -8.30
C MET A 90 3.79 1.34 -8.56
N SER A 91 4.49 1.57 -9.68
CA SER A 91 5.81 0.98 -9.93
C SER A 91 6.84 1.34 -8.84
N LEU A 92 6.64 2.46 -8.12
CA LEU A 92 7.48 2.79 -6.96
C LEU A 92 7.42 1.73 -5.87
N TYR A 93 6.25 1.12 -5.65
CA TYR A 93 6.12 0.05 -4.66
C TYR A 93 6.92 -1.20 -5.09
N GLU A 94 6.98 -1.50 -6.38
CA GLU A 94 7.84 -2.56 -6.90
C GLU A 94 9.32 -2.26 -6.66
N SER A 95 9.78 -1.04 -6.97
CA SER A 95 11.16 -0.62 -6.67
C SER A 95 11.46 -0.71 -5.17
N PHE A 96 10.51 -0.28 -4.33
CA PHE A 96 10.62 -0.40 -2.87
C PHE A 96 10.75 -1.86 -2.43
N ALA A 97 9.87 -2.75 -2.91
CA ALA A 97 9.90 -4.16 -2.56
C ALA A 97 11.24 -4.82 -2.94
N GLN A 98 11.77 -4.51 -4.13
CA GLN A 98 13.09 -4.96 -4.58
C GLN A 98 14.23 -4.43 -3.71
N ALA A 99 14.11 -3.22 -3.17
CA ALA A 99 15.11 -2.63 -2.27
C ALA A 99 15.06 -3.19 -0.84
N THR A 100 13.95 -3.82 -0.43
CA THR A 100 13.87 -4.49 0.87
C THR A 100 14.72 -5.77 0.91
N ALA A 101 14.98 -6.29 2.11
CA ALA A 101 15.62 -7.60 2.29
C ALA A 101 14.81 -8.77 1.73
N LEU A 102 13.51 -8.58 1.42
CA LEU A 102 12.68 -9.61 0.78
C LEU A 102 13.05 -9.77 -0.71
N GLY A 103 13.39 -8.66 -1.38
CA GLY A 103 13.84 -8.65 -2.78
C GLY A 103 12.79 -9.06 -3.81
N ASP A 104 11.53 -9.26 -3.40
CA ASP A 104 10.45 -9.75 -4.24
C ASP A 104 9.14 -9.01 -3.93
N LEU A 105 8.48 -8.53 -5.00
CA LEU A 105 7.22 -7.79 -4.93
C LEU A 105 6.12 -8.61 -4.26
N HIS A 106 5.96 -9.88 -4.67
CA HIS A 106 4.85 -10.70 -4.22
C HIS A 106 4.91 -10.95 -2.72
N THR A 107 6.07 -11.33 -2.22
CA THR A 107 6.31 -11.59 -0.79
C THR A 107 6.11 -10.32 0.04
N CYS A 108 6.65 -9.19 -0.42
CA CYS A 108 6.50 -7.90 0.27
C CYS A 108 5.02 -7.48 0.36
N LEU A 109 4.31 -7.56 -0.77
CA LEU A 109 2.91 -7.18 -0.84
C LEU A 109 2.03 -8.08 0.03
N MET A 110 2.27 -9.40 0.03
CA MET A 110 1.53 -10.33 0.87
C MET A 110 1.72 -10.03 2.36
N MET A 111 2.96 -9.79 2.79
CA MET A 111 3.26 -9.45 4.18
C MET A 111 2.62 -8.12 4.60
N ASP A 112 2.69 -7.11 3.73
CA ASP A 112 2.14 -5.78 4.01
C ASP A 112 0.61 -5.79 4.04
N MET A 113 -0.04 -6.52 3.14
CA MET A 113 -1.51 -6.69 3.15
C MET A 113 -1.98 -7.46 4.37
N LYS A 114 -1.22 -8.49 4.80
CA LYS A 114 -1.51 -9.19 6.04
C LYS A 114 -1.34 -8.29 7.26
N ALA A 115 -0.27 -7.50 7.32
CA ALA A 115 -0.07 -6.53 8.40
C ALA A 115 -1.18 -5.47 8.40
N CYS A 116 -1.63 -5.02 7.23
CA CYS A 116 -2.77 -4.11 7.11
C CYS A 116 -4.06 -4.77 7.60
N GLN A 117 -4.31 -6.05 7.29
CA GLN A 117 -5.47 -6.79 7.77
C GLN A 117 -5.51 -6.87 9.31
N GLU A 118 -4.36 -7.17 9.92
CA GLU A 118 -4.24 -7.30 11.37
C GLU A 118 -4.38 -5.96 12.11
N ASP A 119 -4.06 -4.84 11.44
CA ASP A 119 -4.05 -3.50 12.04
C ASP A 119 -5.31 -2.68 11.73
N ASP A 120 -5.76 -2.66 10.46
CA ASP A 120 -6.87 -1.84 9.96
C ASP A 120 -7.56 -2.51 8.74
N ILE A 121 -8.64 -3.25 9.03
CA ILE A 121 -9.46 -3.94 8.02
C ILE A 121 -10.14 -2.95 7.06
N ARG A 122 -10.45 -1.74 7.52
CA ARG A 122 -11.15 -0.73 6.71
C ARG A 122 -10.20 -0.19 5.64
N LEU A 123 -8.95 0.08 6.01
CA LEU A 123 -7.88 0.42 5.08
C LEU A 123 -7.60 -0.72 4.09
N LEU A 124 -7.57 -1.97 4.55
CA LEU A 124 -7.42 -3.14 3.66
C LEU A 124 -8.51 -3.16 2.57
N CYS A 125 -9.78 -2.99 2.98
CA CYS A 125 -10.92 -2.95 2.05
C CYS A 125 -10.79 -1.82 1.03
N TYR A 126 -10.27 -0.66 1.45
CA TYR A 126 -10.03 0.49 0.58
C TYR A 126 -8.90 0.23 -0.45
N LEU A 127 -7.83 -0.45 -0.04
CA LEU A 127 -6.65 -0.71 -0.87
C LEU A 127 -6.85 -1.84 -1.90
N THR A 128 -7.59 -2.87 -1.52
CA THR A 128 -7.72 -4.13 -2.27
C THR A 128 -8.08 -3.93 -3.75
N PRO A 129 -9.07 -3.10 -4.14
CA PRO A 129 -9.44 -2.94 -5.54
C PRO A 129 -8.30 -2.40 -6.42
N SER A 130 -7.52 -1.44 -5.89
CA SER A 130 -6.42 -0.82 -6.63
C SER A 130 -5.24 -1.74 -6.76
N ILE A 131 -4.84 -2.41 -5.68
CA ILE A 131 -3.75 -3.40 -5.70
C ILE A 131 -4.07 -4.53 -6.68
N TYR A 132 -5.32 -5.01 -6.65
CA TYR A 132 -5.77 -6.01 -7.59
C TYR A 132 -5.63 -5.52 -9.04
N THR A 133 -6.06 -4.30 -9.35
CA THR A 133 -6.02 -3.78 -10.72
C THR A 133 -4.59 -3.56 -11.21
N GLU A 134 -3.70 -3.07 -10.34
CA GLU A 134 -2.37 -2.60 -10.71
C GLU A 134 -1.30 -3.71 -10.66
N VAL A 135 -1.52 -4.77 -9.87
CA VAL A 135 -0.60 -5.91 -9.73
C VAL A 135 -1.04 -7.12 -10.56
N HIS A 136 -2.05 -6.97 -11.44
CA HIS A 136 -2.50 -8.03 -12.35
C HIS A 136 -1.57 -8.24 -13.56
N THR A 137 -0.34 -8.66 -13.25
CA THR A 137 0.42 -9.63 -14.05
C THR A 137 0.85 -10.78 -13.14
N ASN A 138 -0.03 -11.80 -13.07
CA ASN A 138 0.12 -13.14 -12.49
C ASN A 138 -0.02 -13.31 -10.94
N PHE A 139 -0.81 -14.32 -10.56
CA PHE A 139 -0.91 -15.03 -9.26
C PHE A 139 -1.91 -14.61 -8.15
N PHE A 140 -2.48 -13.39 -8.12
CA PHE A 140 -3.39 -13.02 -7.01
C PHE A 140 -4.73 -13.80 -6.93
N TYR A 141 -5.16 -14.45 -8.02
CA TYR A 141 -6.39 -15.26 -8.03
C TYR A 141 -6.31 -16.52 -7.15
N ALA A 142 -5.13 -17.08 -6.88
CA ALA A 142 -4.98 -18.37 -6.21
C ALA A 142 -4.85 -18.25 -4.68
N GLU A 143 -4.11 -17.26 -4.16
CA GLU A 143 -3.81 -17.17 -2.72
C GLU A 143 -4.88 -16.44 -1.89
N ILE A 144 -5.52 -15.38 -2.42
CA ILE A 144 -6.60 -14.68 -1.69
C ILE A 144 -7.85 -15.57 -1.54
N HIS A 145 -8.09 -16.45 -2.52
CA HIS A 145 -9.18 -17.42 -2.47
C HIS A 145 -8.90 -18.63 -1.56
N THR A 146 -7.64 -18.95 -1.26
CA THR A 146 -7.27 -20.13 -0.48
C THR A 146 -6.92 -19.83 0.98
N ASN A 147 -6.50 -18.61 1.32
CA ASN A 147 -6.18 -18.23 2.69
C ASN A 147 -6.97 -16.98 3.16
N THR A 148 -8.09 -17.24 3.83
CA THR A 148 -8.72 -16.41 4.90
C THR A 148 -9.30 -15.02 4.60
N ILE A 149 -9.24 -14.46 3.39
CA ILE A 149 -9.80 -13.10 3.14
C ILE A 149 -11.22 -13.13 2.53
N TYR A 150 -11.58 -14.18 1.79
CA TYR A 150 -12.89 -14.27 1.12
C TYR A 150 -14.14 -14.45 2.01
N PRO A 151 -14.12 -15.11 3.19
CA PRO A 151 -15.35 -15.34 3.94
C PRO A 151 -15.91 -14.10 4.65
N GLU A 152 -15.08 -13.11 5.03
CA GLU A 152 -15.50 -11.99 5.88
C GLU A 152 -16.09 -10.81 5.10
N VAL A 153 -15.68 -10.63 3.84
CA VAL A 153 -16.18 -9.53 2.98
C VAL A 153 -17.54 -9.88 2.36
N HIS A 154 -17.79 -11.16 2.06
CA HIS A 154 -19.02 -11.60 1.41
C HIS A 154 -20.25 -11.66 2.33
N THR A 155 -20.08 -11.65 3.65
CA THR A 155 -21.21 -11.56 4.58
C THR A 155 -21.84 -10.17 4.65
N ASN A 156 -21.15 -9.11 4.20
CA ASN A 156 -21.65 -7.73 4.35
C ASN A 156 -22.08 -7.04 3.04
N TYR A 157 -21.69 -7.54 1.86
CA TYR A 157 -22.10 -6.92 0.59
C TYR A 157 -22.48 -7.97 -0.46
N SER A 158 -23.75 -8.35 -0.47
CA SER A 158 -24.36 -9.09 -1.58
C SER A 158 -24.54 -8.17 -2.80
N MET A 159 -23.65 -8.28 -3.79
CA MET A 159 -23.82 -7.67 -5.12
C MET A 159 -24.79 -8.49 -5.99
N PRO A 160 -25.63 -7.87 -6.84
CA PRO A 160 -26.64 -8.58 -7.64
C PRO A 160 -26.01 -9.38 -8.78
N ARG A 161 -26.52 -10.60 -8.99
CA ARG A 161 -26.15 -11.46 -10.14
C ARG A 161 -26.54 -10.77 -11.45
N TYR A 162 -25.57 -10.46 -12.31
CA TYR A 162 -25.84 -10.15 -13.72
C TYR A 162 -26.34 -11.42 -14.42
N THR A 163 -27.62 -11.44 -14.77
CA THR A 163 -28.22 -12.43 -15.66
C THR A 163 -27.68 -12.24 -17.07
N GLN A 164 -27.00 -13.27 -17.60
CA GLN A 164 -26.67 -13.36 -19.03
C GLN A 164 -27.95 -13.31 -19.86
N THR A 165 -28.06 -12.36 -20.79
CA THR A 165 -29.09 -12.37 -21.83
C THR A 165 -28.66 -13.29 -22.96
N PRO A 166 -29.53 -14.21 -23.44
CA PRO A 166 -29.21 -15.12 -24.52
C PRO A 166 -29.18 -14.38 -25.86
N SER A 167 -28.15 -14.67 -26.66
CA SER A 167 -28.04 -14.29 -28.07
C SER A 167 -29.18 -14.90 -28.89
N THR A 168 -29.94 -14.05 -29.57
CA THR A 168 -30.99 -14.44 -30.53
C THR A 168 -30.55 -14.21 -31.99
N PRO A 169 -31.20 -14.89 -32.95
CA PRO A 169 -30.58 -15.81 -33.93
C PRO A 169 -30.02 -15.17 -35.20
#